data_AF-A0A9R1JTS5-F1
#
_entry.id   AF-A0A9R1JTS5-F1
#
_cell.length_a   1.000
_cell.length_b   1.000
_cell.length_c   1.000
_cell.angle_alpha   90.00
_cell.angle_beta   90.00
_cell.angle_gamma   90.00
#
_symmetry.space_group_name_H-M   'P 1'
#
loop_
_entity.id
_entity.type
_entity.pdbx_description
1 polymer ?
#
loop_
_entity_poly.entity_id
_entity_poly.type
_entity_poly.pdbx_seq_one_letter_code
_entity_poly.pdbx_strand_id
1 'polypeptide(L)'
;MLRLLPLSLSAQCRSGGPPSHRCFVDGGSPSQRTGPGLLANNGVRVRVRRRALRGADVQPDTPPSRRDGDKPLHADAEQVEGSGVDLLDSVRKLLLEDAEPGEEEQGQFPKRWAIVFLCFSAFLLCNMDRVNMSIAIMPMSAEYGWNPQTVGLIQSSFFWGYLLTQIAGGIWADKVGGKTVLGFGVIWWSVATALTPVAAKLGLPFLLVVRAFMGIGEGVAMPAMNNILSKWVPVSERSRSLALVYSGMYLGSVTGLTFSPFLIHKFGWPSVFYSFGSLGTVWFVTWAAKAYSTPLEDPGISAEEKKLIISQITSGEPVTTIPWGVILSKPPVWALIACHFCHNWGTFILLTWMPTYYNQVLKFNLTESSLFCVLPWLTMAISANVGGWIADTLVSRGTSVTTVRKIMQSIGFLGPAFFLSQLSHIDSPALAVLCMACSQGSDAFSQSGLYSNHQDIGPRYAGVLLGLSNTAGVLAGVFGTAATGYILQHGSWDDVFKLSVTLYLVGTVIWNLFSTGEKIID
;
A
#
# COMPACT_ATOMS: atom_id res chain seq x y z
N MET A 1 -14.24 -8.17 36.26
CA MET A 1 -15.56 -7.65 36.67
C MET A 1 -15.34 -6.42 37.54
N LEU A 2 -15.29 -5.23 36.95
CA LEU A 2 -15.28 -3.94 37.68
C LEU A 2 -16.09 -2.93 36.85
N ARG A 3 -16.68 -1.93 37.52
CA ARG A 3 -17.76 -1.10 36.95
C ARG A 3 -17.23 0.18 36.32
N LEU A 4 -17.77 0.54 35.16
CA LEU A 4 -17.76 1.91 34.64
C LEU A 4 -18.78 2.75 35.43
N LEU A 5 -18.47 4.02 35.64
CA LEU A 5 -19.41 5.06 36.11
C LEU A 5 -19.50 6.15 35.03
N PRO A 6 -20.70 6.65 34.68
CA PRO A 6 -20.87 7.62 33.61
C PRO A 6 -20.65 9.06 34.11
N LEU A 7 -20.14 9.92 33.23
CA LEU A 7 -20.21 11.38 33.38
C LEU A 7 -21.29 11.92 32.45
N SER A 8 -22.22 12.70 33.01
CA SER A 8 -23.21 13.50 32.29
C SER A 8 -23.47 14.79 33.09
N LEU A 9 -24.27 15.70 32.51
CA LEU A 9 -24.54 17.09 32.92
C LEU A 9 -23.57 18.13 32.33
N SER A 10 -24.00 19.33 31.96
CA SER A 10 -25.32 19.79 31.49
C SER A 10 -25.18 21.23 31.00
N ALA A 11 -25.88 21.63 29.93
CA ALA A 11 -25.93 23.04 29.52
C ALA A 11 -26.77 23.87 30.53
N GLN A 12 -26.36 25.11 30.77
CA GLN A 12 -27.20 26.13 31.43
C GLN A 12 -27.13 27.46 30.67
N CYS A 13 -28.25 27.88 30.10
CA CYS A 13 -28.47 29.26 29.69
C CYS A 13 -29.03 30.07 30.86
N ARG A 14 -28.73 31.37 30.91
CA ARG A 14 -29.54 32.36 31.65
C ARG A 14 -29.77 33.61 30.80
N SER A 15 -30.92 34.24 31.01
CA SER A 15 -31.49 35.32 30.20
C SER A 15 -31.65 36.60 31.02
N GLY A 16 -31.56 37.76 30.36
CA GLY A 16 -31.85 39.09 30.91
C GLY A 16 -32.25 40.06 29.79
N GLY A 17 -33.19 40.97 30.05
CA GLY A 17 -34.01 41.64 29.03
C GLY A 17 -33.87 43.17 28.87
N PRO A 18 -34.85 43.81 28.17
CA PRO A 18 -34.75 45.13 27.49
C PRO A 18 -35.39 46.28 28.32
N PRO A 19 -35.69 47.53 27.82
CA PRO A 19 -35.67 48.11 26.45
C PRO A 19 -34.91 49.50 26.38
N SER A 20 -35.10 50.50 25.47
CA SER A 20 -36.12 50.82 24.44
C SER A 20 -35.69 51.89 23.40
N HIS A 21 -36.49 52.00 22.31
CA HIS A 21 -36.90 53.22 21.58
C HIS A 21 -36.04 53.95 20.51
N ARG A 22 -36.71 54.17 19.35
CA ARG A 22 -36.54 55.21 18.28
C ARG A 22 -35.35 55.08 17.30
N CYS A 23 -35.44 55.47 16.00
CA CYS A 23 -36.56 55.66 15.04
C CYS A 23 -36.01 55.90 13.59
N PHE A 24 -36.92 55.97 12.58
CA PHE A 24 -36.73 56.36 11.15
C PHE A 24 -35.91 55.38 10.24
N VAL A 25 -36.25 55.17 8.94
CA VAL A 25 -37.55 55.23 8.21
C VAL A 25 -37.47 54.56 6.82
N ASP A 26 -38.64 54.16 6.27
CA ASP A 26 -39.08 53.83 4.89
C ASP A 26 -38.10 53.39 3.77
N GLY A 27 -38.57 52.45 2.91
CA GLY A 27 -37.79 52.06 1.72
C GLY A 27 -38.36 51.05 0.70
N GLY A 28 -39.68 50.85 0.56
CA GLY A 28 -40.26 50.23 -0.65
C GLY A 28 -40.30 48.69 -0.77
N SER A 29 -41.52 48.15 -0.82
CA SER A 29 -41.90 46.83 -1.37
C SER A 29 -43.40 46.89 -1.75
N PRO A 30 -44.04 45.86 -2.34
CA PRO A 30 -43.52 44.60 -2.89
C PRO A 30 -43.91 44.46 -4.40
N SER A 31 -43.78 43.32 -5.09
CA SER A 31 -44.80 42.25 -5.04
C SER A 31 -44.42 41.04 -5.92
N GLN A 32 -44.69 39.84 -5.40
CA GLN A 32 -44.85 38.61 -6.18
C GLN A 32 -46.29 38.11 -6.00
N ARG A 33 -46.90 37.57 -7.06
CA ARG A 33 -47.77 36.36 -7.08
C ARG A 33 -48.61 36.30 -8.37
N THR A 34 -48.47 35.21 -9.12
CA THR A 34 -49.57 34.31 -9.55
C THR A 34 -48.98 33.07 -10.22
N GLY A 35 -49.83 32.07 -10.51
CA GLY A 35 -49.44 30.67 -10.71
C GLY A 35 -49.39 30.16 -12.18
N PRO A 36 -49.77 28.89 -12.43
CA PRO A 36 -48.98 28.03 -13.34
C PRO A 36 -49.61 27.75 -14.72
N GLY A 37 -48.80 27.33 -15.70
CA GLY A 37 -49.27 26.97 -17.04
C GLY A 37 -48.30 26.08 -17.85
N LEU A 38 -48.89 25.09 -18.52
CA LEU A 38 -48.38 23.98 -19.34
C LEU A 38 -47.32 24.27 -20.44
N LEU A 39 -46.56 23.20 -20.75
CA LEU A 39 -46.13 22.71 -22.08
C LEU A 39 -45.57 23.67 -23.16
N ALA A 40 -44.30 23.45 -23.51
CA ALA A 40 -43.86 23.27 -24.92
C ALA A 40 -42.52 22.52 -24.98
N ASN A 41 -42.37 21.55 -25.89
CA ASN A 41 -41.11 20.84 -26.14
C ASN A 41 -40.67 21.08 -27.60
N ASN A 42 -39.54 21.74 -27.82
CA ASN A 42 -39.03 22.08 -29.15
C ASN A 42 -37.56 21.65 -29.29
N GLY A 43 -37.31 20.64 -30.13
CA GLY A 43 -35.97 20.15 -30.41
C GLY A 43 -35.34 20.80 -31.65
N VAL A 44 -34.02 20.96 -31.64
CA VAL A 44 -33.24 21.39 -32.82
C VAL A 44 -32.15 20.34 -33.12
N ARG A 45 -32.20 19.74 -34.32
CA ARG A 45 -31.14 18.83 -34.81
C ARG A 45 -30.02 19.64 -35.47
N VAL A 46 -28.78 19.44 -35.03
CA VAL A 46 -27.59 19.98 -35.71
C VAL A 46 -27.08 18.98 -36.75
N ARG A 47 -26.90 19.43 -38.01
CA ARG A 47 -26.36 18.63 -39.12
C ARG A 47 -24.84 18.75 -39.18
N VAL A 48 -24.13 17.62 -39.17
CA VAL A 48 -22.70 17.56 -39.52
C VAL A 48 -22.55 17.43 -41.04
N ARG A 49 -21.74 18.29 -41.67
CA ARG A 49 -21.37 18.17 -43.10
C ARG A 49 -20.25 17.14 -43.27
N ARG A 50 -20.43 16.15 -44.15
CA ARG A 50 -19.29 15.51 -44.86
C ARG A 50 -19.12 16.17 -46.23
N ARG A 51 -17.87 16.30 -46.68
CA ARG A 51 -17.48 16.95 -47.95
C ARG A 51 -17.13 15.86 -48.95
N ALA A 52 -17.76 15.87 -50.12
CA ALA A 52 -17.46 14.93 -51.21
C ALA A 52 -16.63 15.62 -52.30
N LEU A 53 -15.85 14.82 -53.03
CA LEU A 53 -15.17 15.21 -54.26
C LEU A 53 -15.79 14.42 -55.44
N ARG A 54 -15.96 15.09 -56.59
CA ARG A 54 -16.16 14.47 -57.92
C ARG A 54 -14.76 14.26 -58.54
N GLY A 55 -14.51 13.44 -59.57
CA GLY A 55 -15.35 12.60 -60.45
C GLY A 55 -14.41 11.56 -61.12
N ALA A 56 -14.68 10.97 -62.28
CA ALA A 56 -15.75 11.19 -63.26
C ALA A 56 -16.17 9.85 -63.94
N ASP A 57 -17.00 9.93 -64.97
CA ASP A 57 -17.78 8.84 -65.59
C ASP A 57 -17.01 7.97 -66.61
N VAL A 58 -17.48 6.72 -66.82
CA VAL A 58 -17.69 6.05 -68.13
C VAL A 58 -18.75 4.92 -67.92
N GLN A 59 -19.55 4.60 -68.95
CA GLN A 59 -20.63 3.59 -68.94
C GLN A 59 -20.18 2.18 -69.42
N PRO A 60 -20.99 1.12 -69.20
CA PRO A 60 -20.57 -0.28 -69.35
C PRO A 60 -20.88 -0.89 -70.73
N ASP A 61 -20.26 -2.04 -71.02
CA ASP A 61 -20.70 -2.95 -72.07
C ASP A 61 -20.43 -4.44 -71.71
N THR A 62 -20.98 -5.40 -72.47
CA THR A 62 -21.09 -6.83 -72.08
C THR A 62 -20.20 -7.82 -72.88
N PRO A 63 -19.97 -9.07 -72.42
CA PRO A 63 -18.83 -9.90 -72.82
C PRO A 63 -19.09 -10.81 -74.05
N PRO A 64 -18.06 -11.50 -74.59
CA PRO A 64 -18.00 -12.95 -74.29
C PRO A 64 -16.58 -13.60 -74.28
N SER A 65 -16.59 -14.91 -73.94
CA SER A 65 -15.69 -16.01 -74.37
C SER A 65 -14.86 -16.70 -73.27
N ARG A 66 -14.50 -17.97 -73.55
CA ARG A 66 -13.93 -18.98 -72.63
C ARG A 66 -12.50 -19.34 -73.03
N ARG A 67 -11.80 -19.92 -72.04
CA ARG A 67 -10.72 -20.94 -72.07
C ARG A 67 -9.47 -20.45 -71.33
N ASP A 68 -8.67 -21.29 -70.69
CA ASP A 68 -8.80 -22.63 -70.07
C ASP A 68 -7.50 -22.80 -69.26
N GLY A 69 -7.47 -23.63 -68.22
CA GLY A 69 -6.21 -24.08 -67.60
C GLY A 69 -5.79 -23.41 -66.28
N ASP A 70 -5.52 -24.30 -65.32
CA ASP A 70 -4.62 -24.21 -64.17
C ASP A 70 -4.84 -23.22 -63.01
N LYS A 71 -4.66 -23.77 -61.80
CA LYS A 71 -4.68 -23.09 -60.50
C LYS A 71 -3.25 -22.87 -59.98
N PRO A 72 -3.03 -21.87 -59.11
CA PRO A 72 -1.69 -21.41 -58.78
C PRO A 72 -0.99 -22.25 -57.71
N LEU A 73 0.34 -22.10 -57.65
CA LEU A 73 1.14 -22.41 -56.47
C LEU A 73 2.01 -21.18 -56.11
N HIS A 74 1.46 -20.28 -55.30
CA HIS A 74 2.23 -19.29 -54.55
C HIS A 74 1.96 -19.51 -53.06
N ALA A 75 3.02 -19.53 -52.27
CA ALA A 75 2.95 -19.73 -50.82
C ALA A 75 3.15 -18.39 -50.12
N ASP A 76 2.06 -17.83 -49.60
CA ASP A 76 2.12 -16.66 -48.72
C ASP A 76 2.41 -17.12 -47.28
N ALA A 77 3.41 -16.50 -46.65
CA ALA A 77 3.80 -16.77 -45.28
C ALA A 77 3.02 -15.88 -44.32
N GLU A 78 1.82 -16.32 -43.93
CA GLU A 78 0.96 -15.57 -43.00
C GLU A 78 1.41 -15.73 -41.53
N GLN A 79 1.21 -14.68 -40.72
CA GLN A 79 1.89 -14.52 -39.43
C GLN A 79 1.22 -15.30 -38.29
N VAL A 80 2.00 -16.05 -37.52
CA VAL A 80 1.53 -16.76 -36.31
C VAL A 80 1.68 -15.88 -35.07
N GLU A 81 0.90 -14.79 -35.00
CA GLU A 81 0.75 -13.95 -33.80
C GLU A 81 -0.75 -13.73 -33.50
N GLY A 82 -1.35 -14.62 -32.71
CA GLY A 82 -2.77 -14.51 -32.31
C GLY A 82 -3.30 -15.63 -31.41
N SER A 83 -2.77 -16.85 -31.53
CA SER A 83 -3.30 -18.08 -30.91
C SER A 83 -3.55 -18.04 -29.40
N GLY A 84 -2.81 -17.21 -28.64
CA GLY A 84 -2.99 -17.07 -27.20
C GLY A 84 -4.30 -16.36 -26.80
N VAL A 85 -4.81 -15.45 -27.63
CA VAL A 85 -6.06 -14.71 -27.36
C VAL A 85 -7.27 -15.56 -27.78
N ASP A 86 -7.23 -16.15 -28.98
CA ASP A 86 -8.29 -17.02 -29.49
C ASP A 86 -8.49 -18.25 -28.61
N LEU A 87 -7.42 -18.82 -28.04
CA LEU A 87 -7.51 -19.94 -27.09
C LEU A 87 -8.27 -19.53 -25.82
N LEU A 88 -7.99 -18.34 -25.27
CA LEU A 88 -8.67 -17.85 -24.06
C LEU A 88 -10.16 -17.56 -24.32
N ASP A 89 -10.49 -16.93 -25.45
CA ASP A 89 -11.89 -16.63 -25.79
C ASP A 89 -12.67 -17.89 -26.24
N SER A 90 -11.98 -18.92 -26.75
CA SER A 90 -12.55 -20.25 -27.02
C SER A 90 -12.81 -21.03 -25.73
N VAL A 91 -11.86 -21.07 -24.80
CA VAL A 91 -12.04 -21.65 -23.45
C VAL A 91 -13.14 -20.93 -22.70
N ARG A 92 -13.24 -19.60 -22.84
CA ARG A 92 -14.31 -18.78 -22.27
C ARG A 92 -15.69 -19.14 -22.86
N LYS A 93 -15.80 -19.47 -24.15
CA LYS A 93 -17.07 -19.95 -24.75
C LYS A 93 -17.46 -21.32 -24.23
N LEU A 94 -16.54 -22.29 -24.27
CA LEU A 94 -16.78 -23.65 -23.75
C LEU A 94 -17.25 -23.62 -22.28
N LEU A 95 -16.53 -22.88 -21.41
CA LEU A 95 -16.90 -22.67 -20.00
C LEU A 95 -18.20 -21.85 -19.78
N LEU A 96 -18.85 -21.37 -20.84
CA LEU A 96 -20.15 -20.71 -20.79
C LEU A 96 -21.27 -21.53 -21.46
N GLU A 97 -20.95 -22.54 -22.25
CA GLU A 97 -21.91 -23.45 -22.91
C GLU A 97 -22.14 -24.74 -22.10
N ASP A 98 -21.12 -25.28 -21.43
CA ASP A 98 -21.22 -26.52 -20.60
C ASP A 98 -21.99 -26.34 -19.26
N ALA A 99 -22.65 -25.20 -19.05
CA ALA A 99 -23.31 -24.83 -17.79
C ALA A 99 -24.79 -25.24 -17.76
N GLU A 100 -25.07 -26.53 -17.57
CA GLU A 100 -26.38 -27.01 -17.10
C GLU A 100 -26.83 -26.23 -15.83
N PRO A 101 -28.14 -25.92 -15.68
CA PRO A 101 -28.66 -25.18 -14.53
C PRO A 101 -28.72 -26.05 -13.27
N GLY A 102 -27.57 -26.25 -12.63
CA GLY A 102 -27.43 -26.90 -11.33
C GLY A 102 -28.14 -26.15 -10.20
N GLU A 103 -28.37 -26.86 -9.09
CA GLU A 103 -29.14 -26.36 -7.94
C GLU A 103 -28.51 -25.11 -7.30
N GLU A 104 -29.35 -24.18 -6.80
CA GLU A 104 -28.88 -22.97 -6.12
C GLU A 104 -28.14 -23.31 -4.80
N GLU A 105 -26.80 -23.37 -4.82
CA GLU A 105 -26.00 -23.53 -3.60
C GLU A 105 -26.20 -22.35 -2.64
N GLN A 106 -27.04 -22.56 -1.62
CA GLN A 106 -27.40 -21.53 -0.64
C GLN A 106 -26.20 -21.11 0.22
N GLY A 107 -25.59 -19.98 -0.13
CA GLY A 107 -24.84 -19.16 0.82
C GLY A 107 -23.49 -19.70 1.29
N GLN A 108 -22.78 -20.49 0.47
CA GLN A 108 -21.36 -20.76 0.74
C GLN A 108 -20.57 -19.44 0.90
N PHE A 109 -19.68 -19.39 1.89
CA PHE A 109 -18.81 -18.22 2.10
C PHE A 109 -17.82 -18.10 0.93
N PRO A 110 -17.81 -16.99 0.15
CA PRO A 110 -17.11 -16.97 -1.13
C PRO A 110 -15.60 -17.16 -0.98
N LYS A 111 -15.02 -18.05 -1.81
CA LYS A 111 -13.64 -18.52 -1.67
C LYS A 111 -12.63 -17.38 -1.77
N ARG A 112 -12.90 -16.36 -2.60
CA ARG A 112 -12.03 -15.18 -2.71
C ARG A 112 -11.84 -14.46 -1.37
N TRP A 113 -12.85 -14.44 -0.50
CA TRP A 113 -12.72 -13.84 0.84
C TRP A 113 -11.89 -14.71 1.77
N ALA A 114 -11.96 -16.04 1.68
CA ALA A 114 -11.06 -16.93 2.42
C ALA A 114 -9.59 -16.72 2.01
N ILE A 115 -9.31 -16.56 0.70
CA ILE A 115 -7.98 -16.21 0.20
C ILE A 115 -7.51 -14.84 0.72
N VAL A 116 -8.39 -13.83 0.73
CA VAL A 116 -8.10 -12.49 1.27
C VAL A 116 -7.81 -12.55 2.78
N PHE A 117 -8.55 -13.32 3.57
CA PHE A 117 -8.27 -13.50 5.01
C PHE A 117 -6.98 -14.29 5.29
N LEU A 118 -6.60 -15.21 4.41
CA LEU A 118 -5.29 -15.88 4.48
C LEU A 118 -4.15 -14.91 4.15
N CYS A 119 -4.30 -14.05 3.13
CA CYS A 119 -3.33 -13.00 2.83
C CYS A 119 -3.21 -11.97 3.97
N PHE A 120 -4.33 -11.55 4.57
CA PHE A 120 -4.38 -10.69 5.75
C PHE A 120 -3.61 -11.28 6.94
N SER A 121 -3.78 -12.57 7.22
CA SER A 121 -3.07 -13.24 8.32
C SER A 121 -1.58 -13.44 8.02
N ALA A 122 -1.17 -13.62 6.76
CA ALA A 122 0.25 -13.59 6.39
C ALA A 122 0.88 -12.21 6.65
N PHE A 123 0.17 -11.12 6.34
CA PHE A 123 0.65 -9.75 6.54
C PHE A 123 0.68 -9.35 8.03
N LEU A 124 -0.24 -9.89 8.82
CA LEU A 124 -0.23 -9.82 10.28
C LEU A 124 1.01 -10.49 10.86
N LEU A 125 1.30 -11.74 10.45
CA LEU A 125 2.51 -12.45 10.91
C LEU A 125 3.80 -11.74 10.47
N CYS A 126 3.90 -11.40 9.19
CA CYS A 126 5.02 -10.62 8.62
C CYS A 126 5.34 -9.37 9.47
N ASN A 127 4.32 -8.57 9.83
CA ASN A 127 4.59 -7.36 10.62
C ASN A 127 4.76 -7.63 12.14
N MET A 128 4.22 -8.72 12.70
CA MET A 128 4.59 -9.21 14.04
C MET A 128 6.08 -9.60 14.11
N ASP A 129 6.54 -10.36 13.11
CA ASP A 129 7.94 -10.75 12.96
C ASP A 129 8.84 -9.51 12.80
N ARG A 130 8.40 -8.51 12.03
CA ARG A 130 9.14 -7.26 11.83
C ARG A 130 9.31 -6.44 13.12
N VAL A 131 8.25 -6.25 13.91
CA VAL A 131 8.33 -5.45 15.16
C VAL A 131 8.94 -6.20 16.35
N ASN A 132 9.05 -7.54 16.32
CA ASN A 132 9.59 -8.28 17.46
C ASN A 132 11.02 -7.84 17.82
N MET A 133 11.83 -7.49 16.82
CA MET A 133 13.24 -7.12 17.00
C MET A 133 13.39 -5.73 17.63
N SER A 134 12.52 -4.75 17.34
CA SER A 134 12.63 -3.42 17.98
C SER A 134 12.28 -3.43 19.47
N ILE A 135 11.63 -4.49 19.96
CA ILE A 135 11.45 -4.75 21.40
C ILE A 135 12.55 -5.66 21.97
N ALA A 136 12.83 -6.79 21.30
CA ALA A 136 13.78 -7.78 21.80
C ALA A 136 15.24 -7.30 21.78
N ILE A 137 15.59 -6.33 20.93
CA ILE A 137 16.96 -5.80 20.87
C ILE A 137 17.39 -5.10 22.16
N MET A 138 16.45 -4.57 22.98
CA MET A 138 16.77 -3.94 24.25
C MET A 138 17.42 -4.93 25.25
N PRO A 139 16.77 -6.05 25.64
CA PRO A 139 17.41 -7.05 26.49
C PRO A 139 18.57 -7.78 25.80
N MET A 140 18.54 -7.99 24.47
CA MET A 140 19.68 -8.59 23.76
C MET A 140 20.93 -7.68 23.82
N SER A 141 20.78 -6.38 23.63
CA SER A 141 21.89 -5.42 23.71
C SER A 141 22.50 -5.37 25.11
N ALA A 142 21.69 -5.60 26.16
CA ALA A 142 22.17 -5.71 27.53
C ALA A 142 22.86 -7.07 27.81
N GLU A 143 22.36 -8.18 27.27
CA GLU A 143 22.93 -9.53 27.42
C GLU A 143 24.30 -9.66 26.72
N TYR A 144 24.44 -9.13 25.50
CA TYR A 144 25.66 -9.25 24.69
C TYR A 144 26.56 -8.00 24.71
N GLY A 145 26.23 -6.98 25.52
CA GLY A 145 27.03 -5.76 25.67
C GLY A 145 27.16 -4.93 24.38
N TRP A 146 26.15 -4.97 23.50
CA TRP A 146 26.21 -4.29 22.21
C TRP A 146 26.10 -2.77 22.33
N ASN A 147 26.85 -2.06 21.49
CA ASN A 147 26.80 -0.61 21.35
C ASN A 147 25.72 -0.18 20.33
N PRO A 148 25.32 1.12 20.28
CA PRO A 148 24.27 1.59 19.38
C PRO A 148 24.56 1.33 17.89
N GLN A 149 25.83 1.34 17.46
CA GLN A 149 26.20 0.95 16.09
C GLN A 149 25.85 -0.51 15.79
N THR A 150 26.17 -1.42 16.71
CA THR A 150 25.87 -2.85 16.56
C THR A 150 24.36 -3.10 16.55
N VAL A 151 23.60 -2.42 17.41
CA VAL A 151 22.13 -2.43 17.41
C VAL A 151 21.58 -1.98 16.05
N GLY A 152 22.04 -0.83 15.53
CA GLY A 152 21.62 -0.33 14.23
C GLY A 152 22.01 -1.23 13.05
N LEU A 153 23.15 -1.92 13.14
CA LEU A 153 23.59 -2.90 12.14
C LEU A 153 22.71 -4.15 12.15
N ILE A 154 22.39 -4.70 13.34
CA ILE A 154 21.48 -5.84 13.50
C ILE A 154 20.10 -5.51 12.94
N GLN A 155 19.57 -4.34 13.27
CA GLN A 155 18.26 -3.92 12.78
C GLN A 155 18.27 -3.61 11.27
N SER A 156 19.33 -2.98 10.75
CA SER A 156 19.53 -2.71 9.31
C SER A 156 19.60 -3.99 8.47
N SER A 157 20.22 -5.06 8.99
CA SER A 157 20.49 -6.29 8.22
C SER A 157 19.25 -6.99 7.64
N PHE A 158 18.08 -6.79 8.25
CA PHE A 158 16.80 -7.20 7.67
C PHE A 158 16.54 -6.57 6.29
N PHE A 159 16.77 -5.26 6.15
CA PHE A 159 16.51 -4.53 4.91
C PHE A 159 17.45 -4.95 3.78
N TRP A 160 18.63 -5.51 4.08
CA TRP A 160 19.58 -6.00 3.06
C TRP A 160 18.96 -7.13 2.23
N GLY A 161 18.32 -8.10 2.89
CA GLY A 161 17.62 -9.18 2.22
C GLY A 161 16.33 -8.72 1.56
N TYR A 162 15.55 -7.89 2.27
CA TYR A 162 14.26 -7.36 1.80
C TYR A 162 14.42 -6.61 0.47
N LEU A 163 15.48 -5.81 0.31
CA LEU A 163 15.81 -5.08 -0.91
C LEU A 163 15.98 -6.00 -2.14
N LEU A 164 16.73 -7.10 -1.99
CA LEU A 164 17.10 -7.99 -3.09
C LEU A 164 15.87 -8.71 -3.68
N THR A 165 14.88 -9.01 -2.85
CA THR A 165 13.75 -9.87 -3.22
C THR A 165 12.48 -9.15 -3.69
N GLN A 166 12.38 -7.82 -3.57
CA GLN A 166 11.19 -7.07 -4.03
C GLN A 166 10.90 -7.31 -5.53
N ILE A 167 11.86 -7.02 -6.40
CA ILE A 167 11.69 -7.14 -7.86
C ILE A 167 11.72 -8.61 -8.29
N ALA A 168 12.65 -9.41 -7.75
CA ALA A 168 12.76 -10.82 -8.06
C ALA A 168 11.51 -11.62 -7.64
N GLY A 169 10.91 -11.28 -6.49
CA GLY A 169 9.69 -11.90 -5.98
C GLY A 169 8.46 -11.63 -6.85
N GLY A 170 8.37 -10.46 -7.50
CA GLY A 170 7.34 -10.18 -8.50
C GLY A 170 7.48 -11.07 -9.73
N ILE A 171 8.66 -11.06 -10.35
CA ILE A 171 8.97 -11.91 -11.51
C ILE A 171 8.75 -13.40 -11.19
N TRP A 172 9.04 -13.83 -9.96
CA TRP A 172 8.80 -15.20 -9.51
C TRP A 172 7.32 -15.50 -9.31
N ALA A 173 6.55 -14.62 -8.67
CA ALA A 173 5.10 -14.78 -8.47
C ALA A 173 4.33 -14.78 -9.81
N ASP A 174 4.78 -14.00 -10.78
CA ASP A 174 4.20 -13.99 -12.14
C ASP A 174 4.47 -15.29 -12.90
N LYS A 175 5.68 -15.86 -12.77
CA LYS A 175 6.06 -17.11 -13.45
C LYS A 175 5.59 -18.41 -12.77
N VAL A 176 5.54 -18.45 -11.44
CA VAL A 176 5.32 -19.69 -10.65
C VAL A 176 4.01 -19.63 -9.83
N GLY A 177 3.34 -18.48 -9.83
CA GLY A 177 2.08 -18.26 -9.13
C GLY A 177 2.28 -17.86 -7.67
N GLY A 178 1.53 -16.85 -7.22
CA GLY A 178 1.68 -16.29 -5.88
C GLY A 178 1.43 -17.27 -4.72
N LYS A 179 0.68 -18.37 -4.90
CA LYS A 179 0.51 -19.42 -3.86
C LYS A 179 1.86 -19.95 -3.38
N THR A 180 2.68 -20.34 -4.34
CA THR A 180 3.98 -20.97 -4.12
C THR A 180 4.95 -19.97 -3.51
N VAL A 181 4.98 -18.75 -4.03
CA VAL A 181 5.93 -17.70 -3.61
C VAL A 181 5.59 -17.15 -2.22
N LEU A 182 4.30 -16.88 -1.91
CA LEU A 182 3.90 -16.45 -0.57
C LEU A 182 4.09 -17.59 0.46
N GLY A 183 3.76 -18.83 0.09
CA GLY A 183 3.94 -20.00 0.96
C GLY A 183 5.42 -20.27 1.28
N PHE A 184 6.29 -20.18 0.28
CA PHE A 184 7.75 -20.23 0.48
C PHE A 184 8.21 -19.10 1.41
N GLY A 185 7.79 -17.86 1.12
CA GLY A 185 8.18 -16.68 1.91
C GLY A 185 7.86 -16.87 3.39
N VAL A 186 6.63 -17.26 3.73
CA VAL A 186 6.19 -17.44 5.12
C VAL A 186 7.05 -18.48 5.84
N ILE A 187 7.29 -19.65 5.26
CA ILE A 187 8.17 -20.67 5.87
C ILE A 187 9.61 -20.16 6.00
N TRP A 188 10.13 -19.50 4.96
CA TRP A 188 11.51 -19.01 4.93
C TRP A 188 11.77 -17.96 6.02
N TRP A 189 10.91 -16.95 6.15
CA TRP A 189 11.06 -15.95 7.23
C TRP A 189 10.77 -16.54 8.60
N SER A 190 9.79 -17.44 8.73
CA SER A 190 9.47 -18.11 10.01
C SER A 190 10.62 -18.94 10.56
N VAL A 191 11.32 -19.68 9.69
CA VAL A 191 12.54 -20.42 10.05
C VAL A 191 13.66 -19.46 10.43
N ALA A 192 13.84 -18.34 9.72
CA ALA A 192 14.82 -17.31 10.08
C ALA A 192 14.50 -16.63 11.42
N THR A 193 13.23 -16.32 11.71
CA THR A 193 12.78 -15.86 13.03
C THR A 193 13.17 -16.90 14.09
N ALA A 194 12.79 -18.17 13.92
CA ALA A 194 13.08 -19.22 14.90
C ALA A 194 14.58 -19.51 15.10
N LEU A 195 15.41 -19.29 14.08
CA LEU A 195 16.88 -19.42 14.17
C LEU A 195 17.56 -18.19 14.83
N THR A 196 16.88 -17.04 14.91
CA THR A 196 17.47 -15.78 15.41
C THR A 196 18.11 -15.91 16.81
N PRO A 197 17.51 -16.58 17.82
CA PRO A 197 18.14 -16.76 19.13
C PRO A 197 19.34 -17.71 19.15
N VAL A 198 19.41 -18.65 18.20
CA VAL A 198 20.58 -19.54 18.03
C VAL A 198 21.71 -18.74 17.37
N ALA A 199 21.38 -17.98 16.33
CA ALA A 199 22.33 -17.13 15.61
C ALA A 199 22.98 -16.06 16.52
N ALA A 200 22.19 -15.41 17.39
CA ALA A 200 22.71 -14.46 18.38
C ALA A 200 23.78 -15.08 19.31
N LYS A 201 23.57 -16.34 19.75
CA LYS A 201 24.52 -17.08 20.60
C LYS A 201 25.77 -17.55 19.86
N LEU A 202 25.67 -17.83 18.56
CA LEU A 202 26.82 -18.16 17.71
C LEU A 202 27.67 -16.93 17.36
N GLY A 203 27.08 -15.73 17.43
CA GLY A 203 27.78 -14.45 17.33
C GLY A 203 27.21 -13.53 16.25
N LEU A 204 27.62 -12.25 16.31
CA LEU A 204 27.08 -11.17 15.49
C LEU A 204 26.98 -11.50 13.98
N PRO A 205 27.99 -12.08 13.29
CA PRO A 205 27.87 -12.36 11.86
C PRO A 205 26.73 -13.33 11.51
N PHE A 206 26.49 -14.35 12.35
CA PHE A 206 25.39 -15.29 12.14
C PHE A 206 24.02 -14.60 12.32
N LEU A 207 23.91 -13.73 13.33
CA LEU A 207 22.70 -12.93 13.55
C LEU A 207 22.38 -12.02 12.36
N LEU A 208 23.38 -11.33 11.80
CA LEU A 208 23.21 -10.49 10.60
C LEU A 208 22.76 -11.31 9.38
N VAL A 209 23.35 -12.49 9.14
CA VAL A 209 22.98 -13.37 8.02
C VAL A 209 21.56 -13.91 8.19
N VAL A 210 21.17 -14.36 9.38
CA VAL A 210 19.81 -14.87 9.64
C VAL A 210 18.76 -13.76 9.53
N ARG A 211 19.07 -12.53 9.97
CA ARG A 211 18.19 -11.37 9.77
C ARG A 211 18.06 -10.96 8.30
N ALA A 212 19.15 -11.04 7.52
CA ALA A 212 19.06 -10.86 6.06
C ALA A 212 18.22 -11.97 5.39
N PHE A 213 18.35 -13.23 5.82
CA PHE A 213 17.50 -14.32 5.32
C PHE A 213 16.02 -14.12 5.66
N MET A 214 15.69 -13.58 6.84
CA MET A 214 14.33 -13.19 7.18
C MET A 214 13.78 -12.12 6.21
N GLY A 215 14.60 -11.12 5.89
CA GLY A 215 14.26 -10.08 4.89
C GLY A 215 14.00 -10.65 3.48
N ILE A 216 14.80 -11.63 3.04
CA ILE A 216 14.59 -12.37 1.77
C ILE A 216 13.19 -13.01 1.73
N GLY A 217 12.72 -13.57 2.85
CA GLY A 217 11.38 -14.15 2.94
C GLY A 217 10.27 -13.11 2.89
N GLU A 218 10.35 -12.05 3.70
CA GLU A 218 9.33 -10.99 3.72
C GLU A 218 9.26 -10.21 2.39
N GLY A 219 10.38 -10.03 1.69
CA GLY A 219 10.44 -9.22 0.47
C GLY A 219 9.65 -9.78 -0.71
N VAL A 220 9.39 -11.10 -0.75
CA VAL A 220 8.52 -11.72 -1.77
C VAL A 220 7.02 -11.67 -1.41
N ALA A 221 6.66 -11.31 -0.18
CA ALA A 221 5.28 -11.37 0.31
C ALA A 221 4.33 -10.38 -0.39
N MET A 222 4.75 -9.11 -0.55
CA MET A 222 3.91 -8.10 -1.22
C MET A 222 3.71 -8.36 -2.71
N PRO A 223 4.74 -8.71 -3.51
CA PRO A 223 4.52 -9.09 -4.90
C PRO A 223 3.63 -10.33 -5.05
N ALA A 224 3.85 -11.37 -4.25
CA ALA A 224 3.03 -12.59 -4.30
C ALA A 224 1.56 -12.34 -3.93
N MET A 225 1.30 -11.53 -2.89
CA MET A 225 -0.06 -11.13 -2.51
C MET A 225 -0.77 -10.35 -3.63
N ASN A 226 -0.07 -9.42 -4.29
CA ASN A 226 -0.65 -8.67 -5.42
C ASN A 226 -0.96 -9.58 -6.62
N ASN A 227 -0.10 -10.57 -6.91
CA ASN A 227 -0.34 -11.59 -7.94
C ASN A 227 -1.55 -12.48 -7.62
N ILE A 228 -1.79 -12.82 -6.34
CA ILE A 228 -2.97 -13.57 -5.90
C ILE A 228 -4.23 -12.71 -6.06
N LEU A 229 -4.24 -11.50 -5.48
CA LEU A 229 -5.43 -10.64 -5.45
C LEU A 229 -5.83 -10.12 -6.84
N SER A 230 -4.91 -10.00 -7.80
CA SER A 230 -5.24 -9.65 -9.19
C SER A 230 -5.99 -10.78 -9.93
N LYS A 231 -5.75 -12.04 -9.56
CA LYS A 231 -6.36 -13.24 -10.14
C LYS A 231 -7.64 -13.68 -9.41
N TRP A 232 -7.70 -13.46 -8.09
CA TRP A 232 -8.80 -13.93 -7.23
C TRP A 232 -9.89 -12.91 -6.96
N VAL A 233 -9.58 -11.60 -7.02
CA VAL A 233 -10.52 -10.55 -6.64
C VAL A 233 -10.98 -9.77 -7.88
N PRO A 234 -12.30 -9.69 -8.15
CA PRO A 234 -12.85 -8.85 -9.22
C PRO A 234 -12.39 -7.40 -9.08
N VAL A 235 -12.21 -6.70 -10.20
CA VAL A 235 -11.69 -5.31 -10.21
C VAL A 235 -12.50 -4.39 -9.29
N SER A 236 -13.82 -4.57 -9.26
CA SER A 236 -14.78 -3.86 -8.41
C SER A 236 -14.57 -4.03 -6.89
N GLU A 237 -13.99 -5.16 -6.45
CA GLU A 237 -13.77 -5.47 -5.03
C GLU A 237 -12.28 -5.37 -4.61
N ARG A 238 -11.39 -5.12 -5.57
CA ARG A 238 -9.94 -5.24 -5.40
C ARG A 238 -9.35 -4.25 -4.40
N SER A 239 -9.72 -2.97 -4.48
CA SER A 239 -9.20 -1.93 -3.57
C SER A 239 -9.61 -2.19 -2.11
N ARG A 240 -10.86 -2.62 -1.87
CA ARG A 240 -11.36 -3.01 -0.54
C ARG A 240 -10.61 -4.23 0.01
N SER A 241 -10.30 -5.19 -0.86
CA SER A 241 -9.59 -6.42 -0.48
C SER A 241 -8.11 -6.15 -0.17
N LEU A 242 -7.44 -5.29 -0.95
CA LEU A 242 -6.10 -4.80 -0.66
C LEU A 242 -6.05 -4.02 0.66
N ALA A 243 -6.98 -3.09 0.88
CA ALA A 243 -7.07 -2.33 2.13
C ALA A 243 -7.26 -3.25 3.35
N LEU A 244 -8.09 -4.30 3.22
CA LEU A 244 -8.22 -5.32 4.25
C LEU A 244 -6.88 -6.03 4.50
N VAL A 245 -6.19 -6.55 3.48
CA VAL A 245 -4.89 -7.24 3.68
C VAL A 245 -3.83 -6.34 4.31
N TYR A 246 -3.67 -5.10 3.83
CA TYR A 246 -2.73 -4.14 4.41
C TYR A 246 -3.08 -3.77 5.86
N SER A 247 -4.35 -3.75 6.25
CA SER A 247 -4.74 -3.57 7.66
C SER A 247 -4.20 -4.67 8.58
N GLY A 248 -3.89 -5.85 8.02
CA GLY A 248 -3.18 -6.92 8.71
C GLY A 248 -1.82 -6.50 9.23
N MET A 249 -1.08 -5.64 8.51
CA MET A 249 0.20 -5.11 8.99
C MET A 249 0.04 -4.25 10.24
N TYR A 250 -0.96 -3.36 10.28
CA TYR A 250 -1.22 -2.55 11.47
C TYR A 250 -1.60 -3.44 12.67
N LEU A 251 -2.50 -4.42 12.47
CA LEU A 251 -2.84 -5.37 13.52
C LEU A 251 -1.64 -6.25 13.94
N GLY A 252 -0.74 -6.56 13.01
CA GLY A 252 0.54 -7.23 13.27
C GLY A 252 1.47 -6.40 14.16
N SER A 253 1.57 -5.09 13.93
CA SER A 253 2.27 -4.17 14.84
C SER A 253 1.62 -4.20 16.23
N VAL A 254 0.29 -4.01 16.31
CA VAL A 254 -0.40 -3.94 17.61
C VAL A 254 -0.25 -5.26 18.40
N THR A 255 -0.45 -6.40 17.76
CA THR A 255 -0.32 -7.72 18.41
C THR A 255 1.13 -8.03 18.77
N GLY A 256 2.09 -7.80 17.87
CA GLY A 256 3.51 -7.97 18.13
C GLY A 256 3.99 -7.12 19.30
N LEU A 257 3.66 -5.83 19.32
CA LEU A 257 4.00 -4.90 20.40
C LEU A 257 3.27 -5.22 21.72
N THR A 258 2.04 -5.75 21.68
CA THR A 258 1.29 -6.10 22.90
C THR A 258 1.82 -7.40 23.55
N PHE A 259 2.14 -8.42 22.75
CA PHE A 259 2.51 -9.74 23.28
C PHE A 259 4.01 -9.93 23.52
N SER A 260 4.90 -9.25 22.77
CA SER A 260 6.35 -9.41 22.95
C SER A 260 6.84 -9.10 24.38
N PRO A 261 6.41 -8.00 25.05
CA PRO A 261 6.84 -7.72 26.43
C PRO A 261 6.46 -8.82 27.44
N PHE A 262 5.25 -9.38 27.32
CA PHE A 262 4.77 -10.45 28.18
C PHE A 262 5.61 -11.73 28.03
N LEU A 263 5.94 -12.09 26.78
CA LEU A 263 6.82 -13.21 26.48
C LEU A 263 8.24 -12.97 27.01
N ILE A 264 8.82 -11.78 26.75
CA ILE A 264 10.15 -11.38 27.26
C ILE A 264 10.20 -11.46 28.79
N HIS A 265 9.23 -10.88 29.49
CA HIS A 265 9.22 -10.84 30.95
C HIS A 265 9.04 -12.23 31.59
N LYS A 266 8.29 -13.15 30.96
CA LYS A 266 7.99 -14.46 31.53
C LYS A 266 8.96 -15.58 31.12
N PHE A 267 9.54 -15.48 29.92
CA PHE A 267 10.30 -16.57 29.29
C PHE A 267 11.61 -16.10 28.62
N GLY A 268 12.00 -14.84 28.80
CA GLY A 268 13.19 -14.24 28.17
C GLY A 268 12.98 -13.89 26.70
N TRP A 269 13.87 -13.08 26.13
CA TRP A 269 13.77 -12.61 24.74
C TRP A 269 13.75 -13.72 23.66
N PRO A 270 14.36 -14.92 23.81
CA PRO A 270 14.28 -15.97 22.80
C PRO A 270 12.84 -16.44 22.53
N SER A 271 11.97 -16.34 23.55
CA SER A 271 10.60 -16.85 23.48
C SER A 271 9.73 -16.14 22.44
N VAL A 272 9.98 -14.86 22.14
CA VAL A 272 9.24 -14.11 21.12
C VAL A 272 9.50 -14.69 19.75
N PHE A 273 10.78 -14.90 19.42
CA PHE A 273 11.22 -15.45 18.14
C PHE A 273 10.72 -16.88 17.92
N TYR A 274 10.83 -17.75 18.92
CA TYR A 274 10.27 -19.11 18.84
C TYR A 274 8.75 -19.11 18.72
N SER A 275 8.05 -18.22 19.45
CA SER A 275 6.59 -18.12 19.38
C SER A 275 6.12 -17.68 17.99
N PHE A 276 6.64 -16.56 17.47
CA PHE A 276 6.14 -15.99 16.22
C PHE A 276 6.54 -16.84 15.00
N GLY A 277 7.77 -17.37 14.97
CA GLY A 277 8.20 -18.33 13.93
C GLY A 277 7.40 -19.64 13.93
N SER A 278 6.85 -20.07 15.07
CA SER A 278 5.95 -21.24 15.11
C SER A 278 4.59 -20.96 14.44
N LEU A 279 4.07 -19.72 14.56
CA LEU A 279 2.76 -19.36 14.01
C LEU A 279 2.74 -19.39 12.48
N GLY A 280 3.83 -18.97 11.82
CA GLY A 280 3.94 -19.06 10.36
C GLY A 280 3.98 -20.50 9.84
N THR A 281 4.46 -21.45 10.64
CA THR A 281 4.37 -22.89 10.32
C THR A 281 2.91 -23.37 10.37
N VAL A 282 2.14 -22.98 11.39
CA VAL A 282 0.70 -23.30 11.52
C VAL A 282 -0.11 -22.65 10.40
N TRP A 283 0.22 -21.40 10.05
CA TRP A 283 -0.37 -20.71 8.90
C TRP A 283 -0.07 -21.44 7.59
N PHE A 284 1.17 -21.89 7.37
CA PHE A 284 1.56 -22.57 6.13
C PHE A 284 0.82 -23.89 5.93
N VAL A 285 0.58 -24.68 6.98
CA VAL A 285 -0.25 -25.90 6.89
C VAL A 285 -1.66 -25.55 6.38
N THR A 286 -2.24 -24.45 6.88
CA THR A 286 -3.56 -23.97 6.44
C THR A 286 -3.51 -23.45 4.99
N TRP A 287 -2.46 -22.71 4.62
CA TRP A 287 -2.25 -22.16 3.28
C TRP A 287 -2.06 -23.25 2.22
N ALA A 288 -1.20 -24.23 2.51
CA ALA A 288 -0.88 -25.33 1.60
C ALA A 288 -2.13 -26.13 1.21
N ALA A 289 -3.06 -26.31 2.16
CA ALA A 289 -4.29 -27.07 2.01
C ALA A 289 -5.52 -26.28 1.51
N LYS A 290 -5.53 -24.93 1.59
CA LYS A 290 -6.73 -24.12 1.29
C LYS A 290 -6.58 -23.04 0.21
N ALA A 291 -5.35 -22.69 -0.20
CA ALA A 291 -5.14 -21.70 -1.26
C ALA A 291 -4.80 -22.35 -2.60
N TYR A 292 -5.06 -21.64 -3.71
CA TYR A 292 -4.61 -22.00 -5.06
C TYR A 292 -4.09 -20.76 -5.80
N SER A 293 -3.25 -20.90 -6.83
CA SER A 293 -2.65 -19.74 -7.53
C SER A 293 -3.64 -19.01 -8.42
N THR A 294 -4.67 -19.71 -8.90
CA THR A 294 -5.80 -19.15 -9.67
C THR A 294 -7.14 -19.73 -9.16
N PRO A 295 -8.26 -19.04 -9.39
CA PRO A 295 -9.61 -19.60 -9.22
C PRO A 295 -9.96 -20.67 -10.27
N LEU A 296 -9.06 -20.99 -11.22
CA LEU A 296 -9.24 -22.10 -12.15
C LEU A 296 -8.75 -23.44 -11.55
N GLU A 297 -7.77 -23.38 -10.65
CA GLU A 297 -7.16 -24.53 -9.96
C GLU A 297 -7.96 -25.01 -8.73
N ASP A 298 -8.79 -24.17 -8.10
CA ASP A 298 -9.52 -24.54 -6.89
C ASP A 298 -10.71 -25.47 -7.24
N PRO A 299 -10.75 -26.72 -6.73
CA PRO A 299 -11.83 -27.67 -7.01
C PRO A 299 -13.12 -27.38 -6.22
N GLY A 300 -13.10 -26.43 -5.28
CA GLY A 300 -14.23 -26.09 -4.42
C GLY A 300 -14.85 -24.73 -4.67
N ILE A 301 -14.46 -23.99 -5.71
CA ILE A 301 -15.07 -22.70 -6.08
C ILE A 301 -16.41 -22.92 -6.80
N SER A 302 -17.42 -22.12 -6.50
CA SER A 302 -18.73 -22.21 -7.17
C SER A 302 -18.65 -21.73 -8.63
N ALA A 303 -19.55 -22.21 -9.49
CA ALA A 303 -19.57 -21.82 -10.90
C ALA A 303 -19.87 -20.32 -11.08
N GLU A 304 -20.70 -19.76 -10.22
CA GLU A 304 -21.10 -18.35 -10.20
C GLU A 304 -19.93 -17.46 -9.77
N GLU A 305 -19.18 -17.84 -8.73
CA GLU A 305 -17.99 -17.10 -8.31
C GLU A 305 -16.89 -17.17 -9.37
N LYS A 306 -16.68 -18.35 -9.98
CA LYS A 306 -15.74 -18.55 -11.09
C LYS A 306 -16.11 -17.68 -12.30
N LYS A 307 -17.39 -17.64 -12.69
CA LYS A 307 -17.92 -16.81 -13.78
C LYS A 307 -17.84 -15.31 -13.46
N LEU A 308 -18.12 -14.90 -12.22
CA LEU A 308 -17.98 -13.52 -11.74
C LEU A 308 -16.54 -13.02 -11.82
N ILE A 309 -15.57 -13.85 -11.41
CA ILE A 309 -14.16 -13.48 -11.44
C ILE A 309 -13.66 -13.42 -12.89
N ILE A 310 -13.85 -14.48 -13.68
CA ILE A 310 -13.38 -14.53 -15.08
C ILE A 310 -13.95 -13.39 -15.92
N SER A 311 -15.24 -13.07 -15.77
CA SER A 311 -15.88 -11.97 -16.51
C SER A 311 -15.43 -10.56 -16.10
N GLN A 312 -14.74 -10.41 -14.95
CA GLN A 312 -14.19 -9.14 -14.47
C GLN A 312 -12.65 -9.10 -14.45
N ILE A 313 -11.94 -10.15 -14.90
CA ILE A 313 -10.51 -10.06 -15.19
C ILE A 313 -10.36 -9.33 -16.54
N THR A 314 -10.23 -8.00 -16.48
CA THR A 314 -9.82 -7.22 -17.65
C THR A 314 -8.42 -7.66 -18.07
N SER A 315 -8.32 -8.36 -19.20
CA SER A 315 -7.06 -8.74 -19.85
C SER A 315 -6.40 -7.50 -20.48
N GLY A 316 -5.86 -6.62 -19.65
CA GLY A 316 -4.93 -5.59 -20.10
C GLY A 316 -3.67 -6.26 -20.67
N GLU A 317 -3.16 -5.73 -21.78
CA GLU A 317 -1.95 -6.25 -22.41
C GLU A 317 -0.79 -6.32 -21.40
N PRO A 318 -0.06 -7.45 -21.30
CA PRO A 318 1.16 -7.52 -20.52
C PRO A 318 2.15 -6.42 -20.93
N VAL A 319 2.83 -5.82 -19.96
CA VAL A 319 3.93 -4.89 -20.26
C VAL A 319 5.14 -5.69 -20.73
N THR A 320 5.18 -5.99 -22.03
CA THR A 320 6.22 -6.80 -22.68
C THR A 320 7.57 -6.08 -22.75
N THR A 321 7.56 -4.76 -22.90
CA THR A 321 8.76 -3.91 -22.94
C THR A 321 8.62 -2.73 -21.98
N ILE A 322 9.67 -2.46 -21.19
CA ILE A 322 9.72 -1.32 -20.27
C ILE A 322 10.65 -0.26 -20.90
N PRO A 323 10.16 0.95 -21.25
CA PRO A 323 10.97 1.97 -21.90
C PRO A 323 11.83 2.74 -20.88
N TRP A 324 12.81 2.06 -20.28
CA TRP A 324 13.64 2.57 -19.18
C TRP A 324 14.26 3.96 -19.44
N GLY A 325 14.80 4.18 -20.64
CA GLY A 325 15.38 5.48 -21.02
C GLY A 325 14.35 6.63 -21.04
N VAL A 326 13.10 6.33 -21.42
CA VAL A 326 12.00 7.31 -21.35
C VAL A 326 11.60 7.54 -19.90
N ILE A 327 11.37 6.48 -19.12
CA ILE A 327 10.96 6.55 -17.71
C ILE A 327 11.98 7.38 -16.88
N LEU A 328 13.27 7.05 -16.98
CA LEU A 328 14.33 7.71 -16.21
C LEU A 328 14.68 9.12 -16.72
N SER A 329 14.17 9.54 -17.88
CA SER A 329 14.33 10.93 -18.37
C SER A 329 13.38 11.93 -17.71
N LYS A 330 12.31 11.47 -17.04
CA LYS A 330 11.21 12.34 -16.55
C LYS A 330 11.50 12.86 -15.13
N PRO A 331 11.56 14.18 -14.89
CA PRO A 331 11.75 14.72 -13.54
C PRO A 331 10.73 14.25 -12.47
N PRO A 332 9.43 14.06 -12.79
CA PRO A 332 8.47 13.50 -11.81
C PRO A 332 8.83 12.09 -11.31
N VAL A 333 9.51 11.27 -12.11
CA VAL A 333 9.95 9.92 -11.70
C VAL A 333 11.07 10.03 -10.65
N TRP A 334 12.01 10.97 -10.83
CA TRP A 334 13.01 11.28 -9.80
C TRP A 334 12.40 11.91 -8.55
N ALA A 335 11.32 12.69 -8.69
CA ALA A 335 10.56 13.20 -7.55
C ALA A 335 9.93 12.07 -6.72
N LEU A 336 9.33 11.06 -7.37
CA LEU A 336 8.84 9.84 -6.70
C LEU A 336 9.98 9.11 -5.97
N ILE A 337 11.10 8.85 -6.64
CA ILE A 337 12.25 8.11 -6.08
C ILE A 337 12.80 8.82 -4.83
N ALA A 338 13.09 10.12 -4.93
CA ALA A 338 13.64 10.89 -3.82
C ALA A 338 12.66 11.01 -2.64
N CYS A 339 11.36 11.20 -2.92
CA CYS A 339 10.37 11.34 -1.85
C CYS A 339 10.04 9.99 -1.19
N HIS A 340 10.06 8.88 -1.93
CA HIS A 340 9.88 7.55 -1.33
C HIS A 340 11.06 7.19 -0.41
N PHE A 341 12.29 7.61 -0.75
CA PHE A 341 13.43 7.55 0.17
C PHE A 341 13.17 8.39 1.45
N CYS A 342 12.81 9.68 1.30
CA CYS A 342 12.61 10.57 2.45
C CYS A 342 11.46 10.15 3.38
N HIS A 343 10.35 9.65 2.81
CA HIS A 343 9.21 9.10 3.58
C HIS A 343 9.67 7.89 4.40
N ASN A 344 10.13 6.84 3.74
CA ASN A 344 10.49 5.59 4.39
C ASN A 344 11.67 5.74 5.36
N TRP A 345 12.55 6.74 5.19
CA TRP A 345 13.57 7.08 6.19
C TRP A 345 12.96 7.36 7.56
N GLY A 346 12.01 8.30 7.63
CA GLY A 346 11.34 8.66 8.87
C GLY A 346 10.45 7.55 9.41
N THR A 347 9.64 6.93 8.55
CA THR A 347 8.73 5.84 8.94
C THR A 347 9.51 4.62 9.45
N PHE A 348 10.61 4.21 8.82
CA PHE A 348 11.41 3.07 9.29
C PHE A 348 12.28 3.38 10.51
N ILE A 349 12.83 4.59 10.66
CA ILE A 349 13.51 4.97 11.91
C ILE A 349 12.51 4.88 13.08
N LEU A 350 11.29 5.43 12.93
CA LEU A 350 10.28 5.33 13.98
C LEU A 350 9.81 3.88 14.21
N LEU A 351 9.60 3.06 13.17
CA LEU A 351 9.27 1.63 13.32
C LEU A 351 10.33 0.84 14.11
N THR A 352 11.60 1.20 13.93
CA THR A 352 12.74 0.38 14.36
C THR A 352 13.34 0.86 15.69
N TRP A 353 13.28 2.16 15.97
CA TRP A 353 13.93 2.80 17.10
C TRP A 353 12.98 3.44 18.13
N MET A 354 11.69 3.65 17.83
CA MET A 354 10.73 4.27 18.78
C MET A 354 10.64 3.56 20.15
N PRO A 355 10.62 2.21 20.27
CA PRO A 355 10.60 1.57 21.58
C PRO A 355 11.89 1.85 22.37
N THR A 356 13.03 1.85 21.68
CA THR A 356 14.34 2.17 22.26
C THR A 356 14.40 3.64 22.72
N TYR A 357 13.82 4.58 21.95
CA TYR A 357 13.68 5.99 22.37
C TYR A 357 12.80 6.13 23.62
N TYR A 358 11.65 5.46 23.64
CA TYR A 358 10.73 5.46 24.79
C TYR A 358 11.38 4.87 26.06
N ASN A 359 12.22 3.86 25.93
CA ASN A 359 12.97 3.31 27.06
C ASN A 359 14.16 4.20 27.48
N GLN A 360 15.00 4.61 26.54
CA GLN A 360 16.25 5.34 26.84
C GLN A 360 16.02 6.81 27.23
N VAL A 361 15.09 7.50 26.57
CA VAL A 361 14.86 8.94 26.76
C VAL A 361 13.68 9.17 27.69
N LEU A 362 12.51 8.61 27.36
CA LEU A 362 11.28 8.81 28.16
C LEU A 362 11.23 7.96 29.45
N LYS A 363 12.23 7.10 29.67
CA LYS A 363 12.41 6.24 30.86
C LYS A 363 11.27 5.24 31.13
N PHE A 364 10.44 4.96 30.13
CA PHE A 364 9.41 3.94 30.22
C PHE A 364 10.03 2.53 30.33
N ASN A 365 9.38 1.63 31.07
CA ASN A 365 9.79 0.23 31.10
C ASN A 365 9.46 -0.48 29.78
N LEU A 366 10.09 -1.62 29.48
CA LEU A 366 9.95 -2.33 28.20
C LEU A 366 8.48 -2.58 27.77
N THR A 367 7.59 -2.85 28.73
CA THR A 367 6.16 -3.05 28.47
C THR A 367 5.47 -1.73 28.12
N GLU A 368 5.72 -0.67 28.88
CA GLU A 368 5.21 0.68 28.59
C GLU A 368 5.72 1.20 27.23
N SER A 369 7.02 1.09 26.95
CA SER A 369 7.62 1.48 25.67
C SER A 369 6.92 0.78 24.50
N SER A 370 6.68 -0.52 24.61
CA SER A 370 6.02 -1.30 23.57
C SER A 370 4.53 -0.93 23.40
N LEU A 371 3.80 -0.77 24.51
CA LEU A 371 2.37 -0.40 24.48
C LEU A 371 2.15 1.04 23.98
N PHE A 372 2.97 2.01 24.36
CA PHE A 372 2.85 3.38 23.85
C PHE A 372 3.20 3.48 22.35
N CYS A 373 4.06 2.60 21.82
CA CYS A 373 4.31 2.51 20.37
C CYS A 373 3.06 2.16 19.56
N VAL A 374 2.00 1.60 20.16
CA VAL A 374 0.72 1.34 19.46
C VAL A 374 0.05 2.65 19.01
N LEU A 375 0.19 3.74 19.77
CA LEU A 375 -0.56 4.97 19.51
C LEU A 375 -0.16 5.64 18.18
N PRO A 376 1.12 5.86 17.83
CA PRO A 376 1.49 6.43 16.53
C PRO A 376 1.02 5.61 15.32
N TRP A 377 1.09 4.27 15.36
CA TRP A 377 0.61 3.42 14.26
C TRP A 377 -0.91 3.44 14.12
N LEU A 378 -1.65 3.49 15.23
CA LEU A 378 -3.11 3.65 15.20
C LEU A 378 -3.51 5.03 14.64
N THR A 379 -2.83 6.10 15.06
CA THR A 379 -3.07 7.45 14.50
C THR A 379 -2.73 7.51 13.01
N MET A 380 -1.63 6.88 12.57
CA MET A 380 -1.28 6.77 11.14
C MET A 380 -2.41 6.10 10.34
N ALA A 381 -2.93 4.96 10.82
CA ALA A 381 -4.01 4.23 10.14
C ALA A 381 -5.31 5.03 10.04
N ILE A 382 -5.67 5.78 11.10
CA ILE A 382 -6.85 6.68 11.08
C ILE A 382 -6.62 7.84 10.10
N SER A 383 -5.49 8.53 10.21
CA SER A 383 -5.18 9.68 9.35
C SER A 383 -5.04 9.34 7.88
N ALA A 384 -4.57 8.14 7.50
CA ALA A 384 -4.49 7.72 6.11
C ALA A 384 -5.87 7.73 5.42
N ASN A 385 -6.91 7.27 6.13
CA ASN A 385 -8.29 7.28 5.65
C ASN A 385 -8.84 8.71 5.54
N VAL A 386 -8.54 9.57 6.53
CA VAL A 386 -8.93 10.99 6.52
C VAL A 386 -8.25 11.75 5.38
N GLY A 387 -6.96 11.52 5.15
CA GLY A 387 -6.21 12.10 4.03
C GLY A 387 -6.77 11.71 2.67
N GLY A 388 -7.15 10.43 2.50
CA GLY A 388 -7.81 9.95 1.28
C GLY A 388 -9.14 10.66 1.02
N TRP A 389 -10.01 10.72 2.03
CA TRP A 389 -11.29 11.41 1.94
C TRP A 389 -11.13 12.92 1.64
N ILE A 390 -10.12 13.59 2.22
CA ILE A 390 -9.80 14.99 1.91
C ILE A 390 -9.33 15.13 0.45
N ALA A 391 -8.43 14.25 -0.01
CA ALA A 391 -7.92 14.28 -1.39
C ALA A 391 -9.05 14.11 -2.42
N ASP A 392 -9.90 13.09 -2.25
CA ASP A 392 -11.04 12.82 -3.14
C ASP A 392 -12.08 13.96 -3.08
N THR A 393 -12.29 14.56 -1.92
CA THR A 393 -13.15 15.75 -1.76
C THR A 393 -12.58 16.97 -2.48
N LEU A 394 -11.25 17.14 -2.53
CA LEU A 394 -10.62 18.24 -3.27
C LEU A 394 -10.67 18.01 -4.78
N VAL A 395 -10.39 16.80 -5.25
CA VAL A 395 -10.48 16.44 -6.69
C VAL A 395 -11.92 16.56 -7.19
N SER A 396 -12.91 16.02 -6.47
CA SER A 396 -14.33 16.12 -6.86
C SER A 396 -14.89 17.54 -6.84
N ARG A 397 -14.26 18.47 -6.10
CA ARG A 397 -14.53 19.92 -6.15
C ARG A 397 -13.82 20.65 -7.31
N GLY A 398 -13.11 19.94 -8.19
CA GLY A 398 -12.42 20.50 -9.35
C GLY A 398 -10.98 20.97 -9.10
N THR A 399 -10.38 20.63 -7.95
CA THR A 399 -8.95 20.90 -7.72
C THR A 399 -8.11 19.98 -8.60
N SER A 400 -7.11 20.52 -9.31
CA SER A 400 -6.26 19.68 -10.18
C SER A 400 -5.48 18.64 -9.38
N VAL A 401 -5.37 17.42 -9.92
CA VAL A 401 -4.73 16.28 -9.23
C VAL A 401 -3.31 16.64 -8.79
N THR A 402 -2.52 17.30 -9.64
CA THR A 402 -1.20 17.87 -9.32
C THR A 402 -1.20 18.70 -8.03
N THR A 403 -2.18 19.59 -7.87
CA THR A 403 -2.30 20.45 -6.69
C THR A 403 -2.66 19.63 -5.46
N VAL A 404 -3.60 18.68 -5.57
CA VAL A 404 -3.99 17.81 -4.46
C VAL A 404 -2.81 16.95 -3.99
N ARG A 405 -2.08 16.27 -4.91
CA ARG A 405 -0.89 15.48 -4.54
C ARG A 405 0.21 16.33 -3.90
N LYS A 406 0.40 17.58 -4.34
CA LYS A 406 1.36 18.52 -3.73
C LYS A 406 0.94 18.96 -2.32
N ILE A 407 -0.34 19.27 -2.09
CA ILE A 407 -0.85 19.62 -0.74
C ILE A 407 -0.75 18.40 0.19
N MET A 408 -1.25 17.22 -0.22
CA MET A 408 -1.22 16.02 0.63
C MET A 408 0.21 15.63 1.01
N GLN A 409 1.16 15.64 0.07
CA GLN A 409 2.56 15.31 0.38
C GLN A 409 3.24 16.39 1.22
N SER A 410 2.88 17.67 1.05
CA SER A 410 3.43 18.74 1.89
C SER A 410 2.97 18.64 3.34
N ILE A 411 1.71 18.24 3.58
CA ILE A 411 1.24 17.85 4.93
C ILE A 411 2.04 16.62 5.41
N GLY A 412 2.19 15.63 4.52
CA GLY A 412 2.93 14.39 4.75
C GLY A 412 4.37 14.57 5.21
N PHE A 413 5.06 15.66 4.83
CA PHE A 413 6.46 15.91 5.20
C PHE A 413 6.66 17.10 6.16
N LEU A 414 5.93 18.19 6.01
CA LEU A 414 6.05 19.35 6.92
C LEU A 414 5.46 19.06 8.30
N GLY A 415 4.43 18.21 8.38
CA GLY A 415 3.87 17.74 9.65
C GLY A 415 4.90 16.96 10.49
N PRO A 416 5.48 15.86 9.97
CA PRO A 416 6.54 15.13 10.68
C PRO A 416 7.76 15.99 10.97
N ALA A 417 8.19 16.84 10.03
CA ALA A 417 9.31 17.76 10.24
C ALA A 417 9.05 18.73 11.40
N PHE A 418 7.84 19.32 11.49
CA PHE A 418 7.45 20.16 12.61
C PHE A 418 7.48 19.37 13.92
N PHE A 419 6.72 18.27 14.04
CA PHE A 419 6.61 17.53 15.30
C PHE A 419 7.95 16.96 15.78
N LEU A 420 8.77 16.39 14.89
CA LEU A 420 10.10 15.89 15.27
C LEU A 420 11.06 17.02 15.70
N SER A 421 10.93 18.25 15.19
CA SER A 421 11.71 19.40 15.66
C SER A 421 11.33 19.86 17.08
N GLN A 422 10.06 19.65 17.49
CA GLN A 422 9.60 20.01 18.83
C GLN A 422 9.94 18.93 19.87
N LEU A 423 10.26 17.71 19.43
CA LEU A 423 10.46 16.55 20.30
C LEU A 423 11.63 16.70 21.30
N SER A 424 12.70 17.39 20.91
CA SER A 424 13.84 17.72 21.80
C SER A 424 13.57 18.90 22.75
N HIS A 425 12.40 19.53 22.66
CA HIS A 425 11.95 20.63 23.52
C HIS A 425 10.82 20.20 24.49
N ILE A 426 10.56 18.89 24.62
CA ILE A 426 9.44 18.33 25.39
C ILE A 426 9.94 17.48 26.55
N ASP A 427 9.86 18.02 27.78
CA ASP A 427 10.22 17.31 29.02
C ASP A 427 9.17 16.28 29.48
N SER A 428 7.96 16.31 28.92
CA SER A 428 6.84 15.47 29.34
C SER A 428 6.70 14.21 28.47
N PRO A 429 6.87 12.99 29.03
CA PRO A 429 6.74 11.74 28.27
C PRO A 429 5.41 11.59 27.53
N ALA A 430 4.30 12.00 28.14
CA ALA A 430 2.98 11.94 27.50
C ALA A 430 2.87 12.90 26.29
N LEU A 431 3.48 14.09 26.38
CA LEU A 431 3.51 15.03 25.27
C LEU A 431 4.49 14.57 24.17
N ALA A 432 5.58 13.89 24.52
CA ALA A 432 6.50 13.30 23.54
C ALA A 432 5.85 12.14 22.75
N VAL A 433 5.09 11.26 23.41
CA VAL A 433 4.29 10.22 22.75
C VAL A 433 3.23 10.85 21.84
N LEU A 434 2.50 11.88 22.32
CA LEU A 434 1.53 12.61 21.51
C LEU A 434 2.18 13.29 20.29
N CYS A 435 3.38 13.87 20.46
CA CYS A 435 4.13 14.51 19.39
C CYS A 435 4.54 13.50 18.30
N MET A 436 5.03 12.31 18.69
CA MET A 436 5.28 11.21 17.75
C MET A 436 4.00 10.69 17.07
N ALA A 437 2.88 10.63 17.79
CA ALA A 437 1.61 10.22 17.22
C ALA A 437 1.08 11.22 16.19
N CYS A 438 1.20 12.53 16.46
CA CYS A 438 0.90 13.59 15.49
C CYS A 438 1.86 13.61 14.30
N SER A 439 3.14 13.26 14.51
CA SER A 439 4.12 13.05 13.44
C SER A 439 3.67 11.94 12.49
N GLN A 440 3.45 10.71 12.98
CA GLN A 440 2.99 9.59 12.12
C GLN A 440 1.56 9.77 11.58
N GLY A 441 0.70 10.46 12.33
CA GLY A 441 -0.62 10.91 11.87
C GLY A 441 -0.55 11.93 10.72
N SER A 442 0.55 12.67 10.59
CA SER A 442 0.80 13.57 9.45
C SER A 442 1.44 12.83 8.28
N ASP A 443 2.46 12.00 8.55
CA ASP A 443 3.17 11.14 7.56
C ASP A 443 2.21 10.29 6.72
N ALA A 444 1.11 9.84 7.33
CA ALA A 444 0.00 9.12 6.70
C ALA A 444 -0.59 9.81 5.45
N PHE A 445 -0.55 11.13 5.35
CA PHE A 445 -1.04 11.87 4.18
C PHE A 445 -0.20 11.57 2.92
N SER A 446 1.02 11.07 3.05
CA SER A 446 1.84 10.59 1.93
C SER A 446 1.20 9.42 1.17
N GLN A 447 0.26 8.68 1.76
CA GLN A 447 -0.53 7.69 1.00
C GLN A 447 -1.38 8.38 -0.09
N SER A 448 -1.92 9.56 0.20
CA SER A 448 -2.76 10.34 -0.74
C SER A 448 -1.95 11.28 -1.64
N GLY A 449 -0.71 11.59 -1.25
CA GLY A 449 0.30 12.29 -2.04
C GLY A 449 1.14 11.32 -2.89
N LEU A 450 2.27 10.86 -2.35
CA LEU A 450 3.25 9.99 -2.99
C LEU A 450 2.65 8.70 -3.59
N TYR A 451 1.93 7.88 -2.81
CA TYR A 451 1.58 6.53 -3.26
C TYR A 451 0.60 6.53 -4.43
N SER A 452 -0.49 7.30 -4.36
CA SER A 452 -1.44 7.44 -5.48
C SER A 452 -0.80 7.99 -6.76
N ASN A 453 0.25 8.82 -6.64
CA ASN A 453 0.81 9.53 -7.78
C ASN A 453 1.49 8.64 -8.83
N HIS A 454 1.93 7.43 -8.46
CA HIS A 454 2.43 6.42 -9.41
C HIS A 454 1.38 6.04 -10.47
N GLN A 455 0.09 6.07 -10.11
CA GLN A 455 -1.01 5.78 -11.02
C GLN A 455 -1.37 7.01 -11.88
N ASP A 456 -1.33 8.22 -11.29
CA ASP A 456 -1.60 9.46 -12.04
C ASP A 456 -0.62 9.65 -13.21
N ILE A 457 0.70 9.47 -12.97
CA ILE A 457 1.73 9.86 -13.95
C ILE A 457 1.95 8.84 -15.08
N GLY A 458 1.61 7.57 -14.87
CA GLY A 458 1.89 6.49 -15.82
C GLY A 458 1.06 5.23 -15.54
N PRO A 459 -0.28 5.26 -15.78
CA PRO A 459 -1.19 4.16 -15.46
C PRO A 459 -0.72 2.77 -15.87
N ARG A 460 -0.16 2.63 -17.09
CA ARG A 460 0.35 1.34 -17.62
C ARG A 460 1.58 0.82 -16.87
N TYR A 461 2.44 1.70 -16.38
CA TYR A 461 3.70 1.36 -15.69
C TYR A 461 3.66 1.62 -14.19
N ALA A 462 2.49 1.88 -13.60
CA ALA A 462 2.36 2.27 -12.19
C ALA A 462 3.05 1.29 -11.22
N GLY A 463 2.99 -0.02 -11.51
CA GLY A 463 3.72 -1.04 -10.75
C GLY A 463 5.25 -0.99 -10.91
N VAL A 464 5.76 -0.66 -12.11
CA VAL A 464 7.19 -0.46 -12.38
C VAL A 464 7.70 0.80 -11.65
N LEU A 465 6.93 1.88 -11.72
CA LEU A 465 7.22 3.15 -11.05
C LEU A 465 7.24 2.98 -9.52
N LEU A 466 6.26 2.24 -8.97
CA LEU A 466 6.20 1.91 -7.55
C LEU A 466 7.36 0.99 -7.13
N GLY A 467 7.72 -0.01 -7.93
CA GLY A 467 8.88 -0.87 -7.65
C GLY A 467 10.19 -0.09 -7.63
N LEU A 468 10.38 0.82 -8.58
CA LEU A 468 11.55 1.68 -8.68
C LEU A 468 11.66 2.66 -7.49
N SER A 469 10.57 3.33 -7.12
CA SER A 469 10.57 4.26 -5.98
C SER A 469 10.68 3.53 -4.64
N ASN A 470 9.98 2.41 -4.45
CA ASN A 470 10.06 1.58 -3.25
C ASN A 470 11.46 0.97 -3.06
N THR A 471 12.21 0.69 -4.14
CA THR A 471 13.61 0.25 -4.03
C THR A 471 14.47 1.31 -3.32
N ALA A 472 14.29 2.60 -3.64
CA ALA A 472 14.91 3.69 -2.89
C ALA A 472 14.32 3.84 -1.48
N GLY A 473 13.00 3.65 -1.32
CA GLY A 473 12.36 3.57 -0.01
C GLY A 473 12.94 2.49 0.91
N VAL A 474 13.34 1.32 0.39
CA VAL A 474 13.99 0.26 1.17
C VAL A 474 15.44 0.60 1.49
N LEU A 475 16.18 1.26 0.57
CA LEU A 475 17.52 1.78 0.87
C LEU A 475 17.52 2.78 2.03
N ALA A 476 16.43 3.55 2.22
CA ALA A 476 16.26 4.39 3.40
C ALA A 476 16.17 3.59 4.71
N GLY A 477 15.61 2.37 4.68
CA GLY A 477 15.63 1.44 5.82
C GLY A 477 17.01 0.84 6.08
N VAL A 478 17.74 0.45 5.02
CA VAL A 478 19.13 -0.02 5.09
C VAL A 478 20.02 1.03 5.75
N PHE A 479 20.07 2.24 5.17
CA PHE A 479 20.98 3.30 5.60
C PHE A 479 20.49 4.03 6.84
N GLY A 480 19.21 4.37 6.96
CA GLY A 480 18.65 5.11 8.08
C GLY A 480 18.80 4.37 9.41
N THR A 481 18.43 3.09 9.45
CA THR A 481 18.54 2.28 10.68
C THR A 481 19.98 2.12 11.16
N ALA A 482 20.94 1.95 10.23
CA ALA A 482 22.36 1.89 10.56
C ALA A 482 22.92 3.27 10.97
N ALA A 483 22.52 4.33 10.27
CA ALA A 483 22.93 5.71 10.56
C ALA A 483 22.44 6.17 11.94
N THR A 484 21.20 5.84 12.32
CA THR A 484 20.70 6.09 13.69
C THR A 484 21.62 5.45 14.74
N GLY A 485 22.00 4.18 14.55
CA GLY A 485 22.95 3.51 15.45
C GLY A 485 24.33 4.18 15.50
N TYR A 486 24.83 4.66 14.36
CA TYR A 486 26.08 5.40 14.29
C TYR A 486 26.02 6.77 14.97
N ILE A 487 24.93 7.51 14.79
CA ILE A 487 24.70 8.82 15.40
C ILE A 487 24.56 8.66 16.92
N LEU A 488 23.76 7.70 17.40
CA LEU A 488 23.54 7.47 18.84
C LEU A 488 24.78 6.98 19.62
N GLN A 489 25.88 6.61 18.93
CA GLN A 489 27.16 6.29 19.57
C GLN A 489 28.11 7.49 19.66
N HIS A 490 27.89 8.55 18.88
CA HIS A 490 28.78 9.72 18.80
C HIS A 490 28.10 11.07 19.13
N GLY A 491 26.77 11.09 19.18
CA GLY A 491 25.93 12.28 19.37
C GLY A 491 24.61 11.90 20.04
N SER A 492 23.51 12.51 19.62
CA SER A 492 22.24 12.45 20.35
C SER A 492 21.02 12.01 19.52
N TRP A 493 19.91 11.74 20.20
CA TRP A 493 18.61 11.53 19.56
C TRP A 493 18.12 12.77 18.80
N ASP A 494 18.46 13.97 19.26
CA ASP A 494 18.14 15.23 18.56
C ASP A 494 18.83 15.30 17.19
N ASP A 495 20.05 14.75 17.05
CA ASP A 495 20.75 14.66 15.76
C ASP A 495 20.10 13.66 14.79
N VAL A 496 19.54 12.55 15.32
CA VAL A 496 18.72 11.59 14.54
C VAL A 496 17.44 12.26 14.03
N PHE A 497 16.78 13.07 14.86
CA PHE A 497 15.58 13.79 14.46
C PHE A 497 15.91 14.93 13.49
N LYS A 498 16.97 15.73 13.72
CA LYS A 498 17.46 16.75 12.78
C LYS A 498 17.71 16.19 11.38
N LEU A 499 18.39 15.06 11.25
CA LEU A 499 18.64 14.41 9.96
C LEU A 499 17.33 14.01 9.26
N SER A 500 16.37 13.47 10.02
CA SER A 500 15.05 13.09 9.50
C SER A 500 14.24 14.32 9.06
N VAL A 501 14.26 15.41 9.85
CA VAL A 501 13.67 16.71 9.54
C VAL A 501 14.28 17.29 8.26
N THR A 502 15.61 17.26 8.11
CA THR A 502 16.30 17.73 6.90
C THR A 502 15.86 16.95 5.66
N LEU A 503 15.74 15.63 5.73
CA LEU A 503 15.28 14.80 4.62
C LEU A 503 13.81 15.08 4.25
N TYR A 504 12.93 15.27 5.24
CA TYR A 504 11.54 15.70 4.99
C TYR A 504 11.47 17.08 4.31
N LEU A 505 12.28 18.06 4.73
CA LEU A 505 12.33 19.38 4.11
C LEU A 505 12.86 19.33 2.66
N VAL A 506 13.96 18.60 2.42
CA VAL A 506 14.53 18.39 1.07
C VAL A 506 13.53 17.66 0.17
N GLY A 507 12.87 16.61 0.67
CA GLY A 507 11.79 15.91 -0.03
C GLY A 507 10.62 16.82 -0.37
N THR A 508 10.23 17.74 0.53
CA THR A 508 9.14 18.70 0.29
C THR A 508 9.48 19.66 -0.86
N VAL A 509 10.73 20.14 -0.92
CA VAL A 509 11.21 21.01 -2.00
C VAL A 509 11.23 20.24 -3.34
N ILE A 510 11.81 19.05 -3.36
CA ILE A 510 11.86 18.20 -4.57
C ILE A 510 10.44 17.88 -5.07
N TRP A 511 9.52 17.52 -4.18
CA TRP A 511 8.14 17.20 -4.55
C TRP A 511 7.42 18.40 -5.17
N ASN A 512 7.46 19.57 -4.51
CA ASN A 512 6.72 20.73 -4.97
C ASN A 512 7.28 21.31 -6.28
N LEU A 513 8.59 21.21 -6.51
CA LEU A 513 9.21 21.61 -7.78
C LEU A 513 8.90 20.61 -8.90
N PHE A 514 9.11 19.30 -8.69
CA PHE A 514 9.23 18.34 -9.80
C PHE A 514 8.09 17.33 -9.95
N SER A 515 7.17 17.17 -8.97
CA SER A 515 6.02 16.26 -9.14
C SER A 515 4.93 16.85 -10.05
N THR A 516 4.16 15.97 -10.68
CA THR A 516 2.91 16.29 -11.39
C THR A 516 1.87 15.19 -11.14
N GLY A 517 0.59 15.52 -11.20
CA GLY A 517 -0.53 14.57 -11.24
C GLY A 517 -1.09 14.36 -12.65
N GLU A 518 -0.32 14.74 -13.67
CA GLU A 518 -0.65 14.57 -15.09
C GLU A 518 0.07 13.36 -15.69
N LYS A 519 -0.60 12.68 -16.62
CA LYS A 519 -0.05 11.51 -17.33
C LYS A 519 1.11 11.94 -18.25
N ILE A 520 2.28 11.34 -18.06
CA ILE A 520 3.53 11.66 -18.79
C ILE A 520 4.18 10.47 -19.50
N ILE A 521 3.67 9.25 -19.29
CA ILE A 521 4.16 7.98 -19.84
C ILE A 521 2.95 7.04 -20.11
N ASP A 522 2.98 6.26 -21.21
CA ASP A 522 1.93 5.30 -21.66
C ASP A 522 2.52 4.12 -22.45
#